data_AF-A0A0L8L7R4-F1
#
_entry.id   AF-A0A0L8L7R4-F1
#
_cell.length_a   1.000
_cell.length_b   1.000
_cell.length_c   1.000
_cell.angle_alpha   90.00
_cell.angle_beta   90.00
_cell.angle_gamma   90.00
#
_symmetry.space_group_name_H-M   'P 1'
#
loop_
_entity.id
_entity.type
_entity.pdbx_description
1 polymer ?
#
loop_
_entity_poly.entity_id
_entity_poly.type
_entity_poly.pdbx_seq_one_letter_code
_entity_poly.pdbx_strand_id
1 'polypeptide(L)'
;MPRSAGRPLIEALEGAPRGPCCGGVGWVDADRAAGELAVGIRTFWIDRTASGGSSLRFGTGAGITWDSDPEREWVETQFTARRLLTVASGAYRPSGVPARSTAGAFPR
;
A
#
# COMPACT_ATOMS: atom_id res chain seq x y z
N MET A 1 -0.65 -6.79 -18.99
CA MET A 1 -1.96 -7.46 -18.81
C MET A 1 -3.05 -6.42 -18.55
N PRO A 2 -4.25 -6.53 -19.15
CA PRO A 2 -5.37 -5.64 -18.85
C PRO A 2 -5.86 -5.79 -17.42
N ARG A 3 -6.19 -4.67 -16.74
CA ARG A 3 -6.77 -4.68 -15.39
C ARG A 3 -8.03 -5.55 -15.29
N SER A 4 -8.87 -5.55 -16.33
CA SER A 4 -10.10 -6.37 -16.39
C SER A 4 -9.82 -7.87 -16.37
N ALA A 5 -8.66 -8.32 -16.85
CA ALA A 5 -8.27 -9.72 -16.82
C ALA A 5 -7.69 -10.14 -15.46
N GLY A 6 -6.98 -9.24 -14.77
CA GLY A 6 -6.36 -9.53 -13.48
C GLY A 6 -7.34 -9.51 -12.30
N ARG A 7 -8.33 -8.61 -12.31
CA ARG A 7 -9.22 -8.41 -11.16
C ARG A 7 -10.02 -9.67 -10.76
N PRO A 8 -10.66 -10.42 -11.68
CA PRO A 8 -11.39 -11.64 -11.32
C PRO A 8 -10.50 -12.72 -10.71
N LEU A 9 -9.25 -12.85 -11.17
CA LEU A 9 -8.28 -13.80 -10.61
C LEU A 9 -7.89 -13.42 -9.18
N ILE A 10 -7.66 -12.13 -8.93
CA ILE A 10 -7.39 -11.61 -7.59
C ILE A 10 -8.57 -11.90 -6.65
N GLU A 11 -9.79 -11.58 -7.09
CA GLU A 11 -11.02 -11.81 -6.31
C GLU A 11 -11.24 -13.30 -5.99
N ALA A 12 -10.86 -14.20 -6.91
CA ALA A 12 -10.98 -15.64 -6.72
C ALA A 12 -9.89 -16.23 -5.79
N LEU A 13 -8.69 -15.64 -5.77
CA LEU A 13 -7.55 -16.17 -5.02
C LEU A 13 -7.41 -15.59 -3.61
N GLU A 14 -7.93 -14.38 -3.36
CA GLU A 14 -7.79 -13.72 -2.08
C GLU A 14 -9.03 -13.92 -1.18
N GLY A 15 -8.82 -14.54 -0.01
CA GLY A 15 -9.88 -14.82 0.95
C GLY A 15 -10.36 -13.63 1.79
N ALA A 16 -9.85 -12.42 1.54
CA ALA A 16 -10.20 -11.23 2.32
C ALA A 16 -10.24 -9.97 1.44
N PRO A 17 -11.07 -8.96 1.80
CA PRO A 17 -11.06 -7.67 1.12
C PRO A 17 -9.68 -6.99 1.22
N ARG A 18 -9.18 -6.44 0.10
CA ARG A 18 -7.90 -5.71 0.04
C ARG A 18 -7.87 -4.39 0.81
N GLY A 19 -9.04 -3.88 1.22
CA GLY A 19 -9.15 -2.55 1.83
C GLY A 19 -8.59 -1.46 0.90
N PRO A 20 -7.83 -0.48 1.41
CA PRO A 20 -7.26 0.60 0.60
C PRO A 20 -6.03 0.17 -0.22
N CYS A 21 -5.56 -1.08 -0.08
CA CYS A 21 -4.39 -1.57 -0.81
C CYS A 21 -4.63 -1.48 -2.33
N CYS A 22 -3.68 -0.86 -3.04
CA CYS A 22 -3.75 -0.58 -4.48
C CYS A 22 -4.91 0.33 -4.92
N GLY A 23 -5.60 0.98 -3.98
CA GLY A 23 -6.58 2.05 -4.24
C GLY A 23 -5.94 3.42 -4.42
N GLY A 24 -6.75 4.46 -4.59
CA GLY A 24 -6.30 5.86 -4.62
C GLY A 24 -6.39 6.50 -3.23
N VAL A 25 -5.32 7.20 -2.82
CA VAL A 25 -5.26 7.96 -1.56
C VAL A 25 -4.77 9.37 -1.88
N GLY A 26 -5.52 10.39 -1.46
CA GLY A 26 -5.15 11.77 -1.69
C GLY A 26 -6.31 12.72 -1.46
N TRP A 27 -6.35 13.81 -2.19
CA TRP A 27 -7.33 14.89 -2.00
C TRP A 27 -7.89 15.39 -3.34
N VAL A 28 -9.08 15.99 -3.26
CA VAL A 28 -9.75 16.67 -4.36
C VAL A 28 -10.32 17.97 -3.82
N ASP A 29 -10.10 19.06 -4.54
CA ASP A 29 -10.67 20.38 -4.32
C ASP A 29 -11.55 20.71 -5.53
N ALA A 30 -12.85 20.66 -5.33
CA ALA A 30 -13.83 20.90 -6.38
C ALA A 30 -13.88 22.37 -6.80
N ASP A 31 -13.63 23.30 -5.87
CA ASP A 31 -13.70 24.74 -6.14
C ASP A 31 -12.53 25.18 -7.01
N ARG A 32 -11.35 24.58 -6.80
CA ARG A 32 -10.14 24.85 -7.60
C ARG A 32 -9.94 23.89 -8.77
N ALA A 33 -10.85 22.94 -8.97
CA ALA A 33 -10.74 21.87 -9.96
C ALA A 33 -9.37 21.17 -9.93
N ALA A 34 -8.85 20.93 -8.72
CA ALA A 34 -7.52 20.39 -8.49
C ALA A 34 -7.57 19.16 -7.59
N GLY A 35 -6.53 18.34 -7.64
CA GLY A 35 -6.41 17.17 -6.78
C GLY A 35 -5.12 16.43 -7.03
N GLU A 36 -4.73 15.63 -6.05
CA GLU A 36 -3.58 14.74 -6.15
C GLU A 36 -3.94 13.40 -5.53
N LEU A 37 -3.59 12.32 -6.23
CA LEU A 37 -3.82 10.96 -5.79
C LEU A 37 -2.52 10.17 -5.89
N ALA A 38 -2.18 9.47 -4.82
CA ALA A 38 -1.18 8.43 -4.79
C ALA A 38 -1.85 7.05 -4.79
N VAL A 39 -1.11 6.03 -5.23
CA VAL A 39 -1.54 4.64 -5.12
C VAL A 39 -1.27 4.15 -3.69
N GLY A 40 -2.25 3.51 -3.06
CA GLY A 40 -2.18 2.92 -1.73
C GLY A 40 -1.30 1.67 -1.64
N ILE A 41 -0.02 1.79 -2.02
CA ILE A 41 1.02 0.78 -1.85
C ILE A 41 1.99 1.23 -0.77
N ARG A 42 2.63 0.28 -0.08
CA ARG A 42 3.56 0.57 1.02
C ARG A 42 2.93 1.45 2.12
N THR A 43 1.65 1.24 2.39
CA THR A 43 0.83 2.07 3.28
C THR A 43 0.17 1.21 4.34
N PHE A 44 0.14 1.73 5.57
CA PHE A 44 -0.66 1.14 6.65
C PHE A 44 -2.08 1.72 6.67
N TRP A 45 -3.05 0.92 7.09
CA TRP A 45 -4.37 1.40 7.50
C TRP A 45 -4.80 0.72 8.80
N ILE A 46 -5.69 1.37 9.53
CA ILE A 46 -6.23 0.83 10.78
C ILE A 46 -7.65 0.36 10.52
N ASP A 47 -7.89 -0.93 10.71
CA ASP A 47 -9.24 -1.47 10.79
C ASP A 47 -9.70 -1.42 12.24
N ARG A 48 -10.65 -0.54 12.52
CA ARG A 48 -11.21 -0.29 13.85
C ARG A 48 -12.40 -1.20 14.18
N THR A 49 -12.83 -2.04 13.23
CA THR A 49 -14.03 -2.86 13.34
C THR A 49 -13.75 -4.30 13.76
N ALA A 50 -12.48 -4.69 13.83
CA ALA A 50 -12.10 -6.04 14.23
C ALA A 50 -12.53 -6.34 15.67
N SER A 51 -13.06 -7.55 15.89
CA SER A 51 -13.65 -8.02 17.15
C SER A 51 -12.70 -8.03 18.35
N GLY A 52 -11.39 -7.91 18.12
CA GLY A 52 -10.34 -7.82 19.15
C GLY A 52 -9.78 -6.42 19.38
N GLY A 53 -10.42 -5.37 18.84
CA GLY A 53 -9.92 -3.99 18.87
C GLY A 53 -9.30 -3.55 17.55
N SER A 54 -8.70 -2.35 17.54
CA SER A 54 -8.11 -1.79 16.32
C SER A 54 -6.92 -2.62 15.84
N SER A 55 -6.93 -3.02 14.56
CA SER A 55 -5.84 -3.76 13.92
C SER A 55 -5.10 -2.89 12.90
N LEU A 56 -3.77 -2.87 12.97
CA LEU A 56 -2.92 -2.25 11.96
C LEU A 56 -2.71 -3.25 10.81
N ARG A 57 -3.04 -2.85 9.59
CA ARG A 57 -2.95 -3.67 8.39
C ARG A 57 -2.10 -2.99 7.33
N PHE A 58 -1.44 -3.80 6.49
CA PHE A 58 -0.79 -3.37 5.27
C PHE A 58 -0.90 -4.47 4.21
N GLY A 59 -0.80 -4.11 2.94
CA GLY A 59 -0.75 -5.05 1.82
C GLY A 59 0.62 -5.06 1.16
N THR A 60 1.01 -6.23 0.65
CA THR A 60 2.21 -6.42 -0.17
C THR A 60 1.95 -7.53 -1.19
N GLY A 61 2.77 -7.59 -2.23
CA GLY A 61 2.68 -8.58 -3.29
C GLY A 61 3.72 -8.31 -4.37
N ALA A 62 3.72 -9.16 -5.39
CA ALA A 62 4.58 -9.04 -6.57
C ALA A 62 3.74 -9.13 -7.85
N GLY A 63 4.32 -8.69 -8.97
CA GLY A 63 3.69 -8.75 -10.28
C GLY A 63 3.97 -10.08 -10.96
N ILE A 64 2.97 -10.95 -11.07
CA ILE A 64 3.14 -12.27 -11.70
C ILE A 64 3.09 -12.15 -13.24
N THR A 65 4.08 -12.74 -13.89
CA THR A 65 4.18 -12.86 -15.35
C THR A 65 4.31 -14.33 -15.76
N TRP A 66 4.35 -14.61 -17.06
CA TRP A 66 4.41 -15.98 -17.59
C TRP A 66 5.66 -16.75 -17.12
N ASP A 67 6.81 -16.06 -17.04
CA ASP A 67 8.09 -16.66 -16.65
C ASP A 67 8.40 -16.48 -15.15
N SER A 68 7.40 -16.11 -14.35
CA SER A 68 7.58 -15.94 -12.91
C SER A 68 7.86 -17.27 -12.22
N ASP A 69 8.84 -17.27 -11.31
CA ASP A 69 9.16 -18.39 -10.43
C ASP A 69 8.50 -18.17 -9.05
N PRO A 70 7.61 -19.07 -8.59
CA PRO A 70 6.83 -18.84 -7.36
C PRO A 70 7.67 -18.52 -6.12
N GLU A 71 8.81 -19.19 -5.95
CA GLU A 71 9.68 -18.99 -4.80
C GLU A 71 10.38 -17.62 -4.86
N ARG A 72 10.84 -17.20 -6.04
CA ARG A 72 11.42 -15.86 -6.22
C ARG A 72 10.41 -14.74 -5.97
N GLU A 73 9.18 -14.89 -6.48
CA GLU A 73 8.11 -13.90 -6.28
C GLU A 73 7.72 -13.78 -4.79
N TRP A 74 7.76 -14.90 -4.06
CA TRP A 74 7.55 -14.90 -2.63
C TRP A 74 8.67 -14.15 -1.88
N VAL A 75 9.93 -14.40 -2.24
CA VAL A 75 11.08 -13.68 -1.67
C VAL A 75 10.99 -12.17 -1.97
N GLU A 76 10.60 -11.78 -3.18
CA GLU A 76 10.39 -10.38 -3.55
C GLU A 76 9.25 -9.73 -2.74
N THR A 77 8.15 -10.44 -2.57
CA THR A 77 7.01 -10.00 -1.75
C THR A 77 7.45 -9.76 -0.30
N GLN A 78 8.20 -10.69 0.29
CA GLN A 78 8.77 -10.53 1.63
C GLN A 78 9.73 -9.34 1.71
N PHE A 79 10.57 -9.15 0.70
CA PHE A 79 11.49 -8.03 0.63
C PHE A 79 10.75 -6.68 0.60
N THR A 80 9.66 -6.60 -0.16
CA THR A 80 8.79 -5.42 -0.21
C THR A 80 8.10 -5.17 1.14
N ALA A 81 7.64 -6.21 1.82
CA ALA A 81 7.02 -6.11 3.15
C ALA A 81 8.02 -5.70 4.25
N ARG A 82 9.29 -6.10 4.12
CA ARG A 82 10.31 -5.96 5.17
C ARG A 82 10.41 -4.54 5.72
N ARG A 83 10.31 -3.52 4.88
CA ARG A 83 10.42 -2.13 5.34
C ARG A 83 9.26 -1.73 6.24
N LEU A 84 8.03 -2.11 5.89
CA LEU A 84 6.86 -1.86 6.72
C LEU A 84 6.93 -2.66 8.02
N LEU A 85 7.32 -3.94 7.96
CA LEU A 85 7.51 -4.76 9.16
C LEU A 85 8.58 -4.19 10.10
N THR A 86 9.66 -3.62 9.55
CA THR A 86 10.70 -2.94 10.34
C THR A 86 10.14 -1.71 11.07
N VAL A 87 9.24 -0.95 10.45
CA VAL A 87 8.56 0.18 11.08
C VAL A 87 7.57 -0.29 12.15
N ALA A 88 6.72 -1.27 11.82
CA ALA A 88 5.70 -1.78 12.73
C ALA A 88 6.28 -2.47 13.98
N SER A 89 7.44 -3.11 13.85
CA SER A 89 8.15 -3.74 14.97
C SER A 89 8.92 -2.76 15.86
N GLY A 90 8.96 -1.47 15.51
CA GLY A 90 9.75 -0.47 16.24
C GLY A 90 11.27 -0.59 16.05
N ALA A 91 11.72 -1.49 15.17
CA ALA A 91 13.14 -1.67 14.85
C ALA A 91 13.69 -0.62 13.86
N TYR A 92 12.81 0.22 13.30
CA TYR A 92 13.21 1.27 12.36
C TYR A 92 14.04 2.36 13.04
N ARG A 93 15.29 2.49 12.58
CA ARG A 93 16.15 3.63 12.89
C ARG A 93 16.24 4.53 11.66
N PRO A 94 15.82 5.81 11.74
CA PRO A 94 15.99 6.72 10.62
C PRO A 94 17.49 6.90 10.34
N SER A 95 17.93 6.45 9.17
CA SER A 95 19.18 6.96 8.58
C SER A 95 18.97 8.45 8.34
N GLY A 96 19.84 9.32 8.86
CA GLY A 96 19.68 10.78 8.97
C GLY A 96 19.53 11.57 7.66
N VAL A 97 18.67 11.14 6.74
CA VAL A 97 18.20 11.91 5.60
C VAL A 97 17.13 12.87 6.14
N PRO A 98 17.36 14.19 6.14
CA PRO A 98 16.33 15.14 6.54
C PRO A 98 15.11 14.96 5.63
N ALA A 99 13.91 14.93 6.22
CA ALA A 99 12.68 14.97 5.45
C ALA A 99 12.73 16.22 4.56
N ARG A 100 12.65 16.03 3.23
CA ARG A 100 12.46 17.17 2.34
C ARG A 100 11.15 17.84 2.76
N SER A 101 11.26 19.09 3.19
CA SER A 101 10.11 19.96 3.42
C SER A 101 9.33 20.05 2.11
N THR A 102 8.16 19.40 2.05
CA THR A 102 7.11 19.79 1.12
C THR A 102 6.43 21.03 1.68
N ALA A 103 7.18 22.13 1.79
CA ALA A 103 6.60 23.46 1.95
C ALA A 103 6.01 23.89 0.60
N GLY A 104 5.00 23.17 0.13
CA GLY A 104 3.96 23.66 -0.76
C GLY A 104 2.71 23.74 0.10
N ALA A 105 2.45 24.93 0.64
CA ALA A 105 1.35 25.18 1.54
C ALA A 105 0.03 24.67 0.96
N PHE A 106 -0.70 23.88 1.74
CA PHE A 106 -2.12 23.66 1.55
C PHE A 106 -2.78 25.05 1.58
N PRO A 107 -3.24 25.61 0.45
CA PRO A 107 -3.82 26.94 0.47
C PRO A 107 -5.18 26.79 1.14
N ARG A 108 -5.36 27.54 2.23
CA ARG A 108 -6.61 27.61 3.01
C ARG A 108 -7.85 27.76 2.14
#